data_AF-A0A1N6KQV1-F1
#
_entry.id   AF-A0A1N6KQV1-F1
#
_cell.length_a   1.000
_cell.length_b   1.000
_cell.length_c   1.000
_cell.angle_alpha   90.00
_cell.angle_beta   90.00
_cell.angle_gamma   90.00
#
_symmetry.space_group_name_H-M   'P 1'
#
loop_
_entity.id
_entity.type
_entity.pdbx_description
1 polymer ?
#
loop_
_entity_poly.entity_id
_entity_poly.type
_entity_poly.pdbx_seq_one_letter_code
_entity_poly.pdbx_strand_id
1 'polypeptide(L)'
;MPFDIFPTQEDQVRLAGPETKVTLISACDMNQIGLFNVREIPAAAAGGAVPSRQNGEQWIFTSSVNRAQTDSLDRVMVFVGIKRKFLTKVDDSLNGWSCPRGTPMEIIKVQHGLPVLRFKR
;
A
#
# COMPACT_ATOMS: atom_id res chain seq x y z
N MET A 1 -16.57 8.29 -10.85
CA MET A 1 -15.61 9.37 -10.56
C MET A 1 -14.38 9.17 -11.41
N PRO A 2 -13.82 10.21 -12.05
CA PRO A 2 -12.53 10.09 -12.76
C PRO A 2 -11.38 9.90 -11.75
N PHE A 3 -10.39 9.08 -12.13
CA PHE A 3 -9.16 8.88 -11.36
C PHE A 3 -8.14 9.95 -11.73
N ASP A 4 -7.81 10.86 -10.82
CA ASP A 4 -6.71 11.81 -11.04
C ASP A 4 -5.33 11.19 -10.73
N ILE A 5 -5.31 10.00 -10.12
CA ILE A 5 -4.09 9.29 -9.69
C ILE A 5 -4.25 7.81 -10.03
N PHE A 6 -3.23 7.24 -10.65
CA PHE A 6 -3.14 5.82 -10.99
C PHE A 6 -1.99 5.16 -10.24
N PRO A 7 -2.12 3.87 -9.89
CA PRO A 7 -0.97 3.12 -9.38
C PRO A 7 0.10 3.03 -10.46
N THR A 8 1.36 2.88 -10.03
CA THR A 8 2.46 2.56 -10.93
C THR A 8 2.18 1.22 -11.60
N GLN A 9 2.42 1.15 -12.92
CA GLN A 9 2.18 -0.07 -13.69
C GLN A 9 3.06 -1.22 -13.18
N GLU A 10 2.54 -2.45 -13.20
CA GLU A 10 3.18 -3.61 -12.56
C GLU A 10 4.60 -3.89 -13.11
N ASP A 11 4.78 -3.76 -14.42
CA ASP A 11 6.07 -3.87 -15.09
C ASP A 11 7.07 -2.80 -14.60
N GLN A 12 6.61 -1.56 -14.42
CA GLN A 12 7.42 -0.47 -13.87
C GLN A 12 7.79 -0.72 -12.40
N VAL A 13 6.88 -1.27 -11.59
CA VAL A 13 7.20 -1.64 -10.20
C VAL A 13 8.26 -2.74 -10.15
N ARG A 14 8.18 -3.73 -11.04
CA ARG A 14 9.16 -4.83 -11.10
C ARG A 14 10.55 -4.35 -11.50
N LEU A 15 10.63 -3.43 -12.45
CA LEU A 15 11.89 -2.88 -12.99
C LEU A 15 12.44 -1.69 -12.20
N ALA A 16 11.67 -1.13 -11.27
CA ALA A 16 12.08 0.01 -10.47
C ALA A 16 13.35 -0.28 -9.65
N GLY A 17 14.25 0.72 -9.59
CA GLY A 17 15.41 0.68 -8.71
C GLY A 17 15.00 0.70 -7.22
N PRO A 18 15.88 0.27 -6.30
CA PRO A 18 15.54 0.10 -4.88
C PRO A 18 15.07 1.40 -4.20
N GLU A 19 15.65 2.55 -4.55
CA GLU A 19 15.27 3.85 -3.99
C GLU A 19 14.11 4.54 -4.75
N THR A 20 13.64 3.96 -5.85
CA THR A 20 12.52 4.51 -6.62
C THR A 20 11.22 4.37 -5.81
N LYS A 21 10.52 5.49 -5.64
CA LYS A 21 9.18 5.50 -5.03
C LYS A 21 8.15 5.09 -6.07
N VAL A 22 7.33 4.10 -5.73
CA VAL A 22 6.21 3.63 -6.55
C VAL A 22 4.89 3.92 -5.84
N THR A 23 3.83 4.10 -6.62
CA THR A 23 2.47 4.30 -6.11
C THR A 23 1.72 2.99 -6.18
N LEU A 24 1.25 2.48 -5.04
CA LEU A 24 0.43 1.28 -4.96
C LEU A 24 -0.86 1.56 -4.18
N ILE A 25 -1.82 0.64 -4.25
CA ILE A 25 -3.12 0.79 -3.59
C ILE A 25 -3.27 -0.26 -2.50
N SER A 26 -3.75 0.13 -1.32
CA SER A 26 -4.20 -0.79 -0.28
C SER A 26 -5.68 -0.57 0.01
N ALA A 27 -6.39 -1.65 0.36
CA ALA A 27 -7.71 -1.57 0.96
C ALA A 27 -7.57 -1.75 2.47
N CYS A 28 -8.00 -0.75 3.24
CA CYS A 28 -7.88 -0.74 4.70
C CYS A 28 -9.14 -0.23 5.37
N ASP A 29 -9.27 -0.49 6.67
CA ASP A 29 -10.34 0.09 7.48
C ASP A 29 -10.05 1.56 7.75
N MET A 30 -11.10 2.35 8.00
CA MET A 30 -10.96 3.81 8.16
C MET A 30 -10.06 4.20 9.34
N ASN A 31 -10.06 3.40 10.41
CA ASN A 31 -9.19 3.59 11.58
C ASN A 31 -7.71 3.20 11.32
N GLN A 32 -7.41 2.52 10.21
CA GLN A 32 -6.05 2.11 9.84
C GLN A 32 -5.34 3.11 8.93
N ILE A 33 -6.05 4.08 8.35
CA ILE A 33 -5.49 5.04 7.39
C ILE A 33 -4.26 5.75 7.98
N GLY A 34 -4.31 6.16 9.24
CA GLY A 34 -3.19 6.85 9.91
C GLY A 34 -1.91 6.02 10.02
N LEU A 35 -1.99 4.69 9.90
CA LEU A 35 -0.84 3.78 10.03
C LEU A 35 0.04 3.73 8.78
N PHE A 36 -0.43 4.27 7.65
CA PHE A 36 0.35 4.36 6.42
C PHE A 36 1.26 5.58 6.38
N ASN A 37 1.13 6.55 7.29
CA ASN A 37 1.94 7.78 7.25
C ASN A 37 3.18 7.66 8.15
N VAL A 38 4.14 6.83 7.73
CA VAL A 38 5.38 6.57 8.49
C VAL A 38 6.55 7.25 7.80
N ARG A 39 7.25 8.13 8.51
CA ARG A 39 8.41 8.86 7.97
C ARG A 39 9.66 7.97 7.96
N GLU A 40 10.43 8.05 6.88
CA GLU A 40 11.77 7.46 6.85
C GLU A 40 12.66 8.28 7.78
N ILE A 41 13.18 7.64 8.83
CA ILE A 41 14.17 8.25 9.71
C ILE A 41 15.51 8.09 8.99
N PRO A 42 16.24 9.17 8.66
CA PRO A 42 17.59 9.07 8.12
C PRO A 42 18.42 8.25 9.11
N ALA A 43 18.95 7.11 8.66
CA ALA A 43 19.67 6.21 9.54
C ALA A 43 20.78 6.98 10.28
N ALA A 44 20.63 7.10 11.60
CA ALA A 44 21.78 7.22 12.48
C ALA A 44 22.69 6.02 12.20
N ALA A 45 24.00 6.26 12.25
CA ALA A 45 25.05 5.33 11.88
C ALA A 45 24.81 3.88 12.34
N ALA A 46 25.25 2.96 11.48
CA ALA A 46 25.34 1.51 11.64
C ALA A 46 25.17 0.96 13.07
N GLY A 47 24.19 0.07 13.25
CA GLY A 47 24.08 -0.80 14.42
C GLY A 47 22.73 -0.70 15.12
N GLY A 48 21.69 -1.28 14.54
CA GLY A 48 20.39 -1.32 15.19
C GLY A 48 19.45 -2.29 14.53
N ALA A 49 19.46 -3.53 15.04
CA ALA A 49 18.45 -4.57 14.94
C ALA A 49 17.41 -4.43 13.81
N VAL A 50 17.48 -5.34 12.84
CA VAL A 50 16.30 -5.79 12.08
C VAL A 50 15.20 -6.06 13.11
N PRO A 51 14.03 -5.39 13.05
CA PRO A 51 12.97 -5.73 13.98
C PRO A 51 12.63 -7.20 13.76
N SER A 52 12.91 -7.95 14.82
CA SER A 52 12.60 -9.37 14.99
C SER A 52 11.20 -9.67 14.46
N ARG A 53 11.07 -10.83 13.82
CA ARG A 53 9.81 -11.46 13.38
C ARG A 53 8.87 -11.62 14.57
N GLN A 54 8.22 -10.55 15.02
CA GLN A 54 6.95 -10.63 15.73
C GLN A 54 5.93 -11.05 14.69
N ASN A 55 5.16 -12.11 14.93
CA ASN A 55 3.99 -12.59 14.17
C ASN A 55 3.29 -11.49 13.35
N GLY A 56 3.84 -11.15 12.19
CA GLY A 56 3.86 -9.76 11.75
C GLY A 56 2.79 -9.51 10.74
N GLU A 57 1.74 -8.79 11.13
CA GLU A 57 0.76 -8.27 10.19
C GLU A 57 1.49 -7.45 9.13
N GLN A 58 1.57 -7.99 7.90
CA GLN A 58 2.12 -7.32 6.74
C GLN A 58 1.06 -6.44 6.12
N TRP A 59 1.46 -5.31 5.54
CA TRP A 59 0.59 -4.59 4.63
C TRP A 59 0.63 -5.24 3.27
N ILE A 60 -0.56 -5.41 2.67
CA ILE A 60 -0.72 -5.90 1.30
C ILE A 60 -1.18 -4.73 0.44
N PHE A 61 -0.55 -4.60 -0.71
CA PHE A 61 -0.82 -3.59 -1.71
C PHE A 61 -1.05 -4.25 -3.07
N THR A 62 -1.65 -3.50 -3.98
CA THR A 62 -1.80 -3.90 -5.37
C THR A 62 -1.54 -2.76 -6.34
N SER A 63 -0.97 -3.11 -7.49
CA SER A 63 -0.86 -2.25 -8.68
C SER A 63 -2.11 -2.29 -9.57
N SER A 64 -3.09 -3.15 -9.26
CA SER A 64 -4.32 -3.30 -10.06
C SER A 64 -5.46 -2.46 -9.50
N VAL A 65 -5.97 -1.52 -10.32
CA VAL A 65 -7.14 -0.69 -9.97
C VAL A 65 -8.38 -1.56 -9.76
N ASN A 66 -8.62 -2.54 -10.64
CA ASN A 66 -9.80 -3.40 -10.55
C ASN A 66 -9.80 -4.20 -9.24
N ARG A 67 -8.66 -4.77 -8.86
CA ARG A 67 -8.53 -5.49 -7.59
C ARG A 67 -8.74 -4.55 -6.41
N ALA A 68 -8.12 -3.38 -6.44
CA ALA A 68 -8.27 -2.40 -5.38
C ALA A 68 -9.72 -1.94 -5.20
N GLN A 69 -10.47 -1.77 -6.28
CA GLN A 69 -11.90 -1.45 -6.23
C GLN A 69 -12.71 -2.56 -5.56
N THR A 70 -12.47 -3.82 -5.94
CA THR A 70 -13.13 -4.98 -5.32
C THR A 70 -12.80 -5.09 -3.83
N ASP A 71 -11.51 -5.00 -3.47
CA ASP A 71 -11.04 -5.16 -2.09
C ASP A 71 -11.51 -4.00 -1.18
N SER A 72 -11.84 -2.84 -1.77
CA SER A 72 -12.28 -1.64 -1.05
C SER A 72 -13.80 -1.39 -1.09
N LEU A 73 -14.61 -2.32 -1.59
CA LEU A 73 -16.06 -2.15 -1.70
C LEU A 73 -16.72 -1.73 -0.36
N ASP A 74 -16.37 -2.41 0.73
CA ASP A 74 -16.86 -2.11 2.08
C ASP A 74 -15.80 -1.40 2.95
N ARG A 75 -14.71 -0.92 2.35
CA ARG A 75 -13.53 -0.39 3.04
C ARG A 75 -13.05 0.91 2.38
N VAL A 76 -11.88 1.37 2.77
CA VAL A 76 -11.26 2.57 2.20
C VAL A 76 -10.11 2.16 1.28
N MET A 77 -10.06 2.77 0.10
CA MET A 77 -8.98 2.62 -0.86
C MET A 77 -7.94 3.70 -0.62
N VAL A 78 -6.69 3.32 -0.32
CA VAL A 78 -5.60 4.24 -0.02
C VAL A 78 -4.47 4.05 -1.03
N PHE A 79 -4.14 5.12 -1.73
CA PHE A 79 -2.95 5.19 -2.58
C PHE A 79 -1.77 5.58 -1.71
N VAL A 80 -0.72 4.77 -1.75
CA VAL A 80 0.50 4.98 -0.97
C VAL A 80 1.71 5.11 -1.87
N GLY A 81 2.62 6.01 -1.51
CA GLY A 81 3.95 6.11 -2.08
C GLY A 81 4.94 5.35 -1.20
N ILE A 82 5.59 4.33 -1.76
CA ILE A 82 6.54 3.47 -1.03
C ILE A 82 7.77 3.21 -1.88
N LYS A 83 8.95 3.18 -1.24
CA LYS A 83 10.21 2.84 -1.94
C LYS A 83 10.25 1.35 -2.27
N ARG A 84 10.71 1.03 -3.48
CA ARG A 84 10.74 -0.35 -4.00
C ARG A 84 11.55 -1.33 -3.14
N LYS A 85 12.61 -0.88 -2.45
CA LYS A 85 13.44 -1.71 -1.55
C LYS A 85 12.67 -2.35 -0.40
N PHE A 86 11.55 -1.75 0.01
CA PHE A 86 10.74 -2.28 1.12
C PHE A 86 9.66 -3.27 0.66
N LEU A 87 9.46 -3.41 -0.66
CA LEU A 87 8.41 -4.23 -1.22
C LEU A 87 8.90 -5.65 -1.51
N THR A 88 8.12 -6.62 -1.08
CA THR A 88 8.25 -8.04 -1.42
C THR A 88 7.07 -8.45 -2.30
N LYS A 89 7.36 -9.14 -3.41
CA LYS A 89 6.31 -9.64 -4.30
C LYS A 89 5.51 -10.72 -3.57
N VAL A 90 4.18 -10.67 -3.68
CA VAL A 90 3.31 -11.77 -3.23
C VAL A 90 3.27 -12.83 -4.34
N ASP A 91 3.69 -14.05 -4.03
CA ASP A 91 3.94 -15.12 -5.01
C ASP A 91 2.68 -15.50 -5.81
N ASP A 92 1.54 -15.67 -5.13
CA ASP A 92 0.27 -16.10 -5.76
C ASP A 92 -0.54 -14.95 -6.38
N SER A 93 0.03 -13.75 -6.51
CA SER A 93 -0.69 -12.59 -7.05
C SER A 93 0.00 -12.03 -8.28
N LEU A 94 -0.75 -11.68 -9.32
CA LEU A 94 -0.18 -11.01 -10.50
C LEU A 94 0.31 -9.58 -10.16
N ASN A 95 -0.44 -8.88 -9.30
CA ASN A 95 -0.27 -7.45 -9.00
C ASN A 95 -0.05 -7.16 -7.52
N GLY A 96 0.18 -8.19 -6.70
CA GLY A 96 0.26 -8.08 -5.24
C GLY A 96 1.68 -7.83 -4.73
N TRP A 97 1.80 -6.91 -3.79
CA TRP A 97 3.04 -6.54 -3.12
C TRP A 97 2.80 -6.47 -1.62
N SER A 98 3.83 -6.73 -0.83
CA SER A 98 3.74 -6.69 0.63
C SER A 98 4.92 -5.93 1.22
N CYS A 99 4.73 -5.38 2.42
CA CYS A 99 5.82 -4.93 3.27
C CYS A 99 5.47 -5.14 4.74
N PRO A 100 6.46 -5.16 5.64
CA PRO A 100 6.21 -5.13 7.07
C PRO A 100 5.41 -3.88 7.50
N ARG A 101 4.68 -3.98 8.60
CA ARG A 101 4.14 -2.79 9.27
C ARG A 101 5.28 -1.88 9.77
N GLY A 102 5.01 -0.58 9.82
CA GLY A 102 6.01 0.42 10.20
C GLY A 102 7.02 0.75 9.09
N THR A 103 6.89 0.15 7.91
CA THR A 103 7.68 0.54 6.74
C THR A 103 7.40 2.01 6.38
N PRO A 104 8.45 2.82 6.12
CA PRO A 104 8.28 4.19 5.66
C PRO A 104 7.49 4.27 4.35
N MET A 105 6.39 5.00 4.37
CA MET A 105 5.55 5.27 3.22
C MET A 105 4.72 6.52 3.46
N GLU A 106 4.15 7.07 2.39
CA GLU A 106 3.31 8.25 2.44
C GLU A 106 1.93 7.96 1.86
N ILE A 107 0.91 8.63 2.38
CA ILE A 107 -0.43 8.60 1.80
C ILE A 107 -0.48 9.64 0.69
N ILE A 108 -0.78 9.19 -0.53
CA ILE A 108 -0.93 10.06 -1.69
C ILE A 108 -2.40 10.49 -1.83
N LYS A 109 -3.33 9.53 -1.70
CA LYS A 109 -4.78 9.78 -1.82
C LYS A 109 -5.57 8.76 -1.03
N VAL A 110 -6.68 9.22 -0.44
CA VAL A 110 -7.67 8.37 0.20
C VAL A 110 -8.96 8.48 -0.60
N GLN A 111 -9.54 7.34 -0.96
CA GLN A 111 -10.80 7.24 -1.67
C GLN A 111 -11.71 6.26 -0.94
N HIS A 112 -12.87 6.73 -0.52
CA HIS A 112 -13.89 5.86 0.05
C HIS A 112 -14.50 5.02 -1.07
N GLY A 113 -14.73 3.72 -0.81
CA GLY A 113 -15.55 2.89 -1.69
C GLY A 113 -16.90 3.57 -1.93
N LEU A 114 -17.53 3.27 -3.08
CA LEU A 114 -18.88 3.79 -3.35
C LEU A 114 -19.76 3.46 -2.14
N PRO A 115 -20.49 4.44 -1.55
CA PRO A 115 -21.50 4.08 -0.59
C PRO A 115 -22.47 3.17 -1.35
N VAL A 116 -22.45 1.88 -1.03
CA VAL A 116 -23.52 1.00 -1.46
C VAL A 116 -24.75 1.61 -0.81
N LEU A 117 -25.54 2.34 -1.60
CA LEU A 117 -26.88 2.75 -1.22
C LEU A 117 -27.61 1.43 -0.97
N ARG A 118 -27.54 0.94 0.27
CA ARG A 118 -28.42 -0.11 0.76
C ARG A 118 -29.78 0.55 0.77
N PHE A 119 -30.49 0.44 -0.37
CA PHE A 119 -31.92 0.62 -0.40
C PHE A 119 -32.49 -0.41 0.56
N LYS A 120 -32.73 0.01 1.81
CA LYS A 120 -33.56 -0.75 2.74
C LYS A 120 -34.92 -0.87 2.06
N ARG A 121 -35.31 -2.09 1.73
CA ARG A 121 -36.71 -2.42 1.44
C ARG A 121 -37.54 -2.30 2.71
#